data_AF-B3SLC3-F1
#
_entry.id   AF-B3SLC3-F1
#
_cell.length_a   1.000
_cell.length_b   1.000
_cell.length_c   1.000
_cell.angle_alpha   90.00
_cell.angle_beta   90.00
_cell.angle_gamma   90.00
#
_symmetry.space_group_name_H-M   'P 1'
#
loop_
_entity.id
_entity.type
_entity.pdbx_description
1 polymer ?
#
loop_
_entity_poly.entity_id
_entity_poly.type
_entity_poly.pdbx_seq_one_letter_code
_entity_poly.pdbx_strand_id
1 'polypeptide(L)'
;MFDVYSENASYHLGDVLPVLLLGVVGGILGSLYNFLLDKVLRAYNFIYEKGVTWKILLACAISIFTSCLLFGLPFLASCQPCPADALEECPTIGRSGNFKKYQCPPGHYNDLASLIFNTNDDAIKNLFSKNTDFEFHYFSVLVFFVTCFFLSIFSYGIVAPAGLFVPVIVTGASYGRFVGMLLGSNSNLNHGLFAVLGAASFLGGTMRMTVSTCVILLELTN
;
A
#
# COMPACT_ATOMS: atom_id res chain seq x y z
N MET A 1 9.96 12.71 -10.54
CA MET A 1 11.10 12.54 -9.62
C MET A 1 10.69 13.28 -8.36
N PHE A 2 10.20 12.54 -7.37
CA PHE A 2 9.59 13.15 -6.19
C PHE A 2 10.71 13.44 -5.21
N ASP A 3 10.87 14.71 -4.89
CA ASP A 3 11.97 15.13 -4.04
C ASP A 3 11.69 14.76 -2.58
N VAL A 4 11.93 13.50 -2.22
CA VAL A 4 11.89 13.03 -0.83
C VAL A 4 13.10 13.59 -0.06
N TYR A 5 14.03 14.29 -0.71
CA TYR A 5 15.26 14.81 -0.11
C TYR A 5 15.39 16.36 -0.12
N SER A 6 14.47 17.12 -0.73
CA SER A 6 14.61 18.58 -0.96
C SER A 6 14.76 19.44 0.29
N GLU A 7 14.34 18.95 1.45
CA GLU A 7 14.57 19.62 2.72
C GLU A 7 15.15 18.62 3.73
N ASN A 8 16.23 19.04 4.39
CA ASN A 8 16.99 18.30 5.39
C ASN A 8 16.09 17.52 6.36
N ALA A 9 15.84 16.24 6.07
CA ALA A 9 15.20 15.33 7.02
C ALA A 9 16.13 15.20 8.23
N SER A 10 15.77 15.85 9.32
CA SER A 10 16.52 15.82 10.57
C SER A 10 16.13 14.56 11.34
N TYR A 11 16.96 13.53 11.24
CA TYR A 11 16.80 12.31 12.02
C TYR A 11 17.33 12.53 13.43
N HIS A 12 16.50 12.29 14.45
CA HIS A 12 16.96 12.30 15.84
C HIS A 12 17.26 10.87 16.32
N LEU A 13 18.20 10.74 17.27
CA LEU A 13 18.49 9.45 17.88
C LEU A 13 17.25 8.79 18.52
N GLY A 14 16.28 9.60 18.96
CA GLY A 14 15.01 9.12 19.50
C GLY A 14 14.14 8.38 18.48
N ASP A 15 14.27 8.69 17.18
CA ASP A 15 13.49 8.07 16.12
C ASP A 15 14.00 6.66 15.76
N VAL A 16 15.22 6.31 16.17
CA VAL A 16 15.83 5.00 15.89
C VAL A 16 15.02 3.86 16.50
N LEU A 17 14.50 4.04 17.72
CA LEU A 17 13.75 3.00 18.41
C LEU A 17 12.42 2.68 17.69
N PRO A 18 11.57 3.67 17.33
CA PRO A 18 10.43 3.46 16.45
C PRO A 18 10.78 2.74 15.14
N VAL A 19 11.88 3.11 14.48
CA VAL A 19 12.28 2.51 13.20
C VAL A 19 12.70 1.05 13.37
N LEU A 20 13.42 0.72 14.43
CA LEU A 20 13.78 -0.68 14.75
C LEU A 20 12.52 -1.51 15.03
N LEU A 21 11.57 -0.98 15.81
CA LEU A 21 10.30 -1.64 16.08
C LEU A 21 9.48 -1.86 14.81
N LEU A 22 9.42 -0.84 13.94
CA LEU A 22 8.79 -0.94 12.63
C LEU A 22 9.41 -2.07 11.79
N GLY A 23 10.74 -2.20 11.84
CA GLY A 23 11.51 -3.27 11.22
C GLY A 23 11.15 -4.67 11.74
N VAL A 24 11.10 -4.84 13.07
CA VAL A 24 10.74 -6.12 13.70
C VAL A 24 9.31 -6.52 13.34
N VAL A 25 8.35 -5.59 13.45
CA VAL A 25 6.95 -5.86 13.12
C VAL A 25 6.79 -6.13 11.63
N GLY A 26 7.46 -5.37 10.75
CA GLY A 26 7.47 -5.61 9.30
C GLY A 26 8.03 -6.99 8.94
N GLY A 27 9.08 -7.45 9.64
CA GLY A 27 9.63 -8.81 9.51
C GLY A 27 8.66 -9.91 9.94
N ILE A 28 7.97 -9.73 11.07
CA ILE A 28 6.93 -10.66 11.55
C ILE A 28 5.77 -10.73 10.56
N LEU A 29 5.28 -9.57 10.11
CA LEU A 29 4.21 -9.47 9.11
C LEU A 29 4.62 -10.12 7.78
N GLY A 30 5.87 -9.93 7.34
CA GLY A 30 6.40 -10.57 6.13
C GLY A 30 6.52 -12.09 6.26
N SER A 31 6.89 -12.59 7.45
CA SER A 31 6.88 -14.03 7.73
C SER A 31 5.46 -14.60 7.73
N LEU A 32 4.50 -13.87 8.32
CA LEU A 32 3.08 -14.26 8.28
C LEU A 32 2.54 -14.27 6.85
N TYR A 33 2.91 -13.26 6.04
CA TYR A 33 2.56 -13.17 4.63
C TYR A 33 3.02 -14.42 3.87
N ASN A 34 4.29 -14.79 4.01
CA ASN A 34 4.84 -15.99 3.36
C ASN A 34 4.18 -17.28 3.84
N PHE A 35 3.88 -17.39 5.14
CA PHE A 35 3.18 -18.54 5.70
C PHE A 35 1.78 -18.70 5.09
N LEU A 36 1.01 -17.62 4.99
CA LEU A 36 -0.31 -17.62 4.38
C LEU A 36 -0.24 -17.87 2.87
N LEU A 37 0.72 -17.24 2.19
CA LEU A 37 0.98 -17.42 0.76
C LEU A 37 1.22 -18.90 0.43
N ASP A 38 2.11 -19.56 1.18
CA ASP A 38 2.39 -20.98 0.99
C ASP A 38 1.14 -21.86 1.22
N LYS A 39 0.29 -21.54 2.20
CA LYS A 39 -0.99 -22.24 2.41
C LYS A 39 -1.95 -22.07 1.24
N VAL A 40 -2.07 -20.86 0.70
CA VAL A 40 -2.91 -20.57 -0.46
C VAL A 40 -2.38 -21.28 -1.71
N LEU A 41 -1.08 -21.24 -1.96
CA LEU A 41 -0.45 -21.95 -3.07
C LEU A 41 -0.63 -23.46 -2.98
N ARG A 42 -0.54 -24.04 -1.78
CA ARG A 42 -0.85 -25.46 -1.57
C ARG A 42 -2.30 -25.79 -1.90
N ALA A 43 -3.24 -24.93 -1.52
CA ALA A 43 -4.65 -25.09 -1.91
C ALA A 43 -4.85 -24.94 -3.43
N TYR A 44 -4.16 -24.01 -4.07
CA TYR A 44 -4.23 -23.80 -5.51
C TYR A 44 -3.66 -24.99 -6.28
N ASN A 45 -2.54 -25.57 -5.82
CA ASN A 45 -1.98 -26.79 -6.41
C ASN A 45 -2.99 -27.95 -6.40
N PHE A 46 -3.70 -28.15 -5.28
CA PHE A 46 -4.76 -29.16 -5.20
C PHE A 46 -5.91 -28.91 -6.18
N ILE A 47 -6.27 -27.64 -6.42
CA ILE A 47 -7.28 -27.27 -7.43
C ILE A 47 -6.72 -27.49 -8.84
N TYR A 48 -5.44 -27.22 -9.05
CA TYR A 48 -4.76 -27.29 -10.36
C TYR A 48 -4.55 -28.71 -10.87
N GLU A 49 -4.47 -29.69 -9.98
CA GLU A 49 -4.48 -31.11 -10.33
C GLU A 49 -5.80 -31.57 -10.98
N LYS A 50 -6.91 -30.86 -10.73
CA LYS A 50 -8.24 -31.21 -11.32
C LYS A 50 -8.37 -30.85 -12.81
N GLY A 51 -7.37 -30.21 -13.41
CA GLY A 51 -7.33 -29.86 -14.83
C GLY A 51 -7.44 -28.37 -15.14
N VAL A 52 -7.27 -28.01 -16.41
CA VAL A 52 -7.13 -26.61 -16.88
C VAL A 52 -8.38 -25.77 -16.60
N THR A 53 -9.58 -26.35 -16.75
CA THR A 53 -10.85 -25.64 -16.51
C THR A 53 -10.94 -25.09 -15.08
N TRP A 54 -10.51 -25.87 -14.09
CA TRP A 54 -10.50 -25.42 -12.69
C TRP A 54 -9.51 -24.28 -12.45
N LYS A 55 -8.39 -24.26 -13.18
CA LYS A 55 -7.41 -23.17 -13.09
C LYS A 55 -7.99 -21.84 -13.60
N ILE A 56 -8.69 -21.89 -14.74
CA ILE A 56 -9.34 -20.72 -15.33
C ILE A 56 -10.50 -20.26 -14.45
N LEU A 57 -11.34 -21.19 -13.96
CA LEU A 57 -12.45 -20.86 -13.07
C LEU A 57 -11.97 -20.18 -11.77
N LEU A 58 -10.86 -20.65 -11.19
CA LEU A 58 -10.26 -20.02 -10.02
C LEU A 58 -9.80 -18.59 -10.32
N ALA A 59 -9.10 -18.38 -11.44
CA ALA A 59 -8.64 -17.05 -11.83
C ALA A 59 -9.82 -16.08 -12.07
N CYS A 60 -10.89 -16.54 -12.74
CA CYS A 60 -12.10 -15.76 -12.94
C CYS A 60 -12.80 -15.43 -11.61
N ALA A 61 -12.90 -16.41 -10.69
CA ALA A 61 -13.51 -16.20 -9.39
C ALA A 61 -12.75 -15.17 -8.55
N ILE A 62 -11.41 -15.24 -8.53
CA ILE A 62 -10.56 -14.27 -7.83
C ILE A 62 -10.71 -12.89 -8.46
N SER A 63 -10.72 -12.78 -9.79
CA SER A 63 -10.89 -11.50 -10.51
C SER A 63 -12.24 -10.83 -10.23
N ILE A 64 -13.33 -11.61 -10.22
CA ILE A 64 -14.67 -11.11 -9.86
C ILE A 64 -14.67 -10.66 -8.39
N PHE A 65 -14.14 -11.48 -7.49
CA PHE A 65 -14.06 -11.15 -6.07
C PHE A 65 -13.25 -9.88 -5.82
N THR A 66 -12.06 -9.75 -6.44
CA THR A 66 -11.23 -8.54 -6.32
C THR A 66 -11.95 -7.32 -6.84
N SER A 67 -12.66 -7.43 -7.97
CA SER A 67 -13.39 -6.30 -8.57
C SER A 67 -14.55 -5.85 -7.68
N CYS A 68 -15.34 -6.78 -7.15
CA CYS A 68 -16.42 -6.49 -6.21
C CYS A 68 -15.89 -5.86 -4.92
N LEU A 69 -14.79 -6.39 -4.37
CA LEU A 69 -14.19 -5.88 -3.15
C LEU A 69 -13.64 -4.47 -3.34
N LEU A 70 -12.82 -4.24 -4.37
CA LEU A 70 -12.22 -2.92 -4.63
C LEU A 70 -13.26 -1.87 -5.01
N PHE A 71 -14.36 -2.24 -5.69
CA PHE A 71 -15.46 -1.33 -5.94
C PHE A 71 -16.28 -1.02 -4.68
N GLY A 72 -16.50 -2.01 -3.81
CA GLY A 72 -17.31 -1.87 -2.60
C GLY A 72 -16.62 -1.16 -1.44
N LEU A 73 -15.31 -1.36 -1.26
CA LEU A 73 -14.57 -0.84 -0.10
C LEU A 73 -14.60 0.70 0.04
N PRO A 74 -14.46 1.51 -1.03
CA PRO A 74 -14.53 2.96 -0.93
C PRO A 74 -15.83 3.50 -0.34
N PHE A 75 -16.94 2.74 -0.35
CA PHE A 75 -18.18 3.13 0.32
C PHE A 75 -18.06 3.19 1.85
N LEU A 76 -17.06 2.52 2.44
CA LEU A 76 -16.82 2.54 3.88
C LEU A 76 -16.07 3.79 4.34
N ALA A 77 -15.37 4.48 3.42
CA ALA A 77 -14.58 5.65 3.73
C ALA A 77 -15.43 6.94 3.69
N SER A 78 -15.12 7.85 4.60
CA SER A 78 -15.74 9.18 4.64
C SER A 78 -15.13 10.11 3.60
N CYS A 79 -15.95 10.97 3.00
CA CYS A 79 -15.48 12.02 2.10
C CYS A 79 -14.68 13.08 2.86
N GLN A 80 -13.55 13.50 2.29
CA GLN A 80 -12.69 14.57 2.81
C GLN A 80 -12.77 15.81 1.92
N PRO A 81 -12.69 17.02 2.50
CA PRO A 81 -12.70 18.27 1.72
C PRO A 81 -11.39 18.42 0.95
N CYS A 82 -11.48 18.93 -0.27
CA CYS A 82 -10.29 19.23 -1.07
C CYS A 82 -9.41 20.29 -0.39
N PRO A 83 -8.08 20.09 -0.30
CA PRO A 83 -7.18 21.10 0.23
C PRO A 83 -7.13 22.33 -0.70
N ALA A 84 -7.10 23.53 -0.11
CA ALA A 84 -7.11 24.79 -0.86
C ALA A 84 -5.81 25.04 -1.64
N ASP A 85 -4.70 24.49 -1.15
CA ASP A 85 -3.36 24.65 -1.74
C ASP A 85 -2.95 23.43 -2.60
N ALA A 86 -3.92 22.66 -3.09
CA ALA A 86 -3.63 21.50 -3.93
C ALA A 86 -2.95 21.93 -5.24
N LEU A 87 -1.74 21.41 -5.49
CA LEU A 87 -1.01 21.59 -6.76
C LEU A 87 -1.76 20.97 -7.95
N GLU A 88 -2.60 19.97 -7.69
CA GLU A 88 -3.43 19.30 -8.69
C GLU A 88 -4.92 19.64 -8.48
N GLU A 89 -5.69 19.67 -9.58
CA GLU A 89 -7.14 19.90 -9.49
C GLU A 89 -7.82 18.81 -8.65
N CYS A 90 -8.44 19.23 -7.55
CA CYS A 90 -9.23 18.39 -6.67
C CYS A 90 -10.72 18.69 -6.84
N PRO A 91 -11.58 17.66 -7.03
CA PRO A 91 -11.24 16.25 -7.17
C PRO A 91 -10.90 15.90 -8.63
N THR A 92 -10.00 14.94 -8.80
CA THR A 92 -9.63 14.39 -10.10
C THR A 92 -10.78 13.55 -10.67
N ILE A 93 -11.25 13.91 -11.86
CA ILE A 93 -12.31 13.20 -12.59
C ILE A 93 -11.74 12.65 -13.89
N GLY A 94 -11.87 11.34 -14.13
CA GLY A 94 -11.54 10.71 -15.41
C GLY A 94 -10.05 10.56 -15.76
N ARG A 95 -9.13 10.91 -14.86
CA ARG A 95 -7.67 10.70 -15.01
C ARG A 95 -7.04 10.13 -13.73
N SER A 96 -5.83 9.59 -13.81
CA SER A 96 -5.02 9.29 -12.60
C SER A 96 -4.69 10.60 -11.88
N GLY A 97 -4.69 10.56 -10.56
CA GLY A 97 -4.47 11.76 -9.73
C GLY A 97 -4.81 11.50 -8.28
N ASN A 98 -4.33 12.38 -7.41
CA ASN A 98 -4.21 12.08 -5.97
C ASN A 98 -5.53 12.20 -5.22
N PHE A 99 -6.56 12.82 -5.82
CA PHE A 99 -7.82 13.12 -5.17
C PHE A 99 -9.01 12.57 -5.95
N LYS A 100 -9.28 11.27 -5.87
CA LYS A 100 -10.37 10.63 -6.62
C LYS A 100 -11.74 10.99 -6.05
N LYS A 101 -12.62 11.49 -6.93
CA LYS A 101 -14.05 11.64 -6.61
C LYS A 101 -14.73 10.27 -6.65
N TYR A 102 -15.19 9.77 -5.51
CA TYR A 102 -16.02 8.56 -5.45
C TYR A 102 -17.21 8.77 -4.52
N GLN A 103 -18.41 8.87 -5.11
CA GLN A 103 -19.68 9.06 -4.40
C GLN A 103 -19.69 10.20 -3.37
N CYS A 104 -18.87 11.23 -3.58
CA CYS A 104 -18.73 12.38 -2.69
C CYS A 104 -19.41 13.65 -3.25
N PRO A 105 -19.83 14.58 -2.38
CA PRO A 105 -20.33 15.89 -2.79
C PRO A 105 -19.28 16.69 -3.58
N PRO A 106 -19.67 17.73 -4.33
CA PRO A 106 -18.72 18.59 -5.03
C PRO A 106 -17.71 19.20 -4.05
N GLY A 107 -16.45 19.33 -4.48
CA GLY A 107 -15.35 19.84 -3.65
C GLY A 107 -14.82 18.86 -2.59
N HIS A 108 -15.26 17.59 -2.62
CA HIS A 108 -14.76 16.53 -1.75
C HIS A 108 -14.21 15.35 -2.55
N TYR A 109 -13.25 14.65 -1.97
CA TYR A 109 -12.67 13.42 -2.50
C TYR A 109 -12.83 12.27 -1.49
N ASN A 110 -12.60 11.05 -1.96
CA ASN A 110 -12.58 9.86 -1.11
C ASN A 110 -11.14 9.35 -1.07
N ASP A 111 -10.54 9.34 0.12
CA ASP A 111 -9.14 9.01 0.32
C ASP A 111 -8.84 7.53 0.04
N LEU A 112 -9.73 6.61 0.46
CA LEU A 112 -9.62 5.19 0.15
C LEU A 112 -9.76 4.93 -1.35
N ALA A 113 -10.69 5.62 -2.03
CA ALA A 113 -10.81 5.56 -3.49
C ALA A 113 -9.55 6.08 -4.20
N SER A 114 -8.88 7.07 -3.60
CA SER A 114 -7.63 7.64 -4.13
C SER A 114 -6.46 6.67 -4.05
N LEU A 115 -6.49 5.73 -3.09
CA LEU A 115 -5.52 4.64 -3.01
C LEU A 115 -5.92 3.45 -3.91
N ILE A 116 -7.20 3.08 -3.95
CA ILE A 116 -7.68 1.88 -4.67
C ILE A 116 -7.81 2.08 -6.19
N PHE A 117 -8.30 3.24 -6.66
CA PHE A 117 -8.55 3.49 -8.09
C PHE A 117 -7.43 4.26 -8.79
N ASN A 118 -6.22 4.20 -8.22
CA ASN A 118 -5.00 4.60 -8.88
C ASN A 118 -4.16 3.38 -9.25
N THR A 119 -3.15 3.59 -10.09
CA THR A 119 -2.16 2.54 -10.32
C THR A 119 -1.39 2.26 -9.02
N ASN A 120 -0.85 1.05 -8.86
CA ASN A 120 -0.04 0.75 -7.67
C ASN A 120 1.16 1.69 -7.55
N ASP A 121 1.76 2.11 -8.67
CA ASP A 121 2.87 3.05 -8.68
C ASP A 121 2.44 4.44 -8.17
N ASP A 122 1.26 4.91 -8.58
CA ASP A 122 0.69 6.16 -8.09
C ASP A 122 0.24 6.07 -6.63
N ALA A 123 -0.29 4.91 -6.21
CA ALA A 123 -0.60 4.66 -4.81
C ALA A 123 0.67 4.68 -3.93
N ILE A 124 1.79 4.09 -4.39
CA ILE A 124 3.08 4.15 -3.69
C ILE A 124 3.54 5.61 -3.56
N LYS A 125 3.52 6.38 -4.65
CA LYS A 125 3.90 7.80 -4.63
C LYS A 125 3.03 8.59 -3.66
N ASN A 126 1.72 8.34 -3.65
CA ASN A 126 0.78 8.97 -2.73
C ASN A 126 1.04 8.61 -1.29
N LEU A 127 1.48 7.38 -1.02
CA LEU A 127 1.86 6.94 0.33
C LEU A 127 3.20 7.52 0.77
N PHE A 128 4.14 7.75 -0.15
CA PHE A 128 5.48 8.31 0.14
C PHE A 128 5.51 9.84 0.19
N SER A 129 4.46 10.51 -0.31
CA SER A 129 4.37 11.97 -0.31
C SER A 129 4.53 12.54 1.10
N LYS A 130 5.23 13.68 1.19
CA LYS A 130 5.45 14.44 2.43
C LYS A 130 4.34 15.48 2.62
N ASN A 131 4.15 15.94 3.86
CA ASN A 131 3.18 16.99 4.23
C ASN A 131 1.73 16.64 3.91
N THR A 132 1.42 15.34 3.84
CA THR A 132 0.09 14.80 3.51
C THR A 132 -0.58 14.20 4.74
N ASP A 133 -0.30 14.80 5.91
CA ASP A 133 -0.72 14.32 7.23
C ASP A 133 -2.24 14.30 7.39
N PHE A 134 -2.94 15.21 6.71
CA PHE A 134 -4.40 15.33 6.72
C PHE A 134 -5.07 14.75 5.47
N GLU A 135 -4.30 14.30 4.47
CA GLU A 135 -4.85 13.83 3.19
C GLU A 135 -5.47 12.43 3.26
N PHE A 136 -5.10 11.63 4.26
CA PHE A 136 -5.60 10.28 4.43
C PHE A 136 -6.02 10.05 5.88
N HIS A 137 -7.20 9.48 6.05
CA HIS A 137 -7.70 9.07 7.34
C HIS A 137 -7.08 7.72 7.75
N TYR A 138 -6.75 7.55 9.04
CA TYR A 138 -6.12 6.33 9.56
C TYR A 138 -6.93 5.07 9.24
N PHE A 139 -8.27 5.17 9.29
CA PHE A 139 -9.18 4.07 8.96
C PHE A 139 -9.06 3.63 7.50
N SER A 140 -8.99 4.59 6.57
CA SER A 140 -8.85 4.31 5.14
C SER A 140 -7.51 3.64 4.82
N VAL A 141 -6.42 4.11 5.42
CA VAL A 141 -5.09 3.50 5.24
C VAL A 141 -5.05 2.08 5.83
N LEU A 142 -5.69 1.85 6.98
CA LEU A 142 -5.79 0.53 7.59
C LEU A 142 -6.58 -0.46 6.70
N VAL A 143 -7.74 -0.02 6.20
CA VAL A 143 -8.57 -0.82 5.28
C VAL A 143 -7.78 -1.13 4.01
N PHE A 144 -7.06 -0.15 3.46
CA PHE A 144 -6.21 -0.33 2.29
C PHE A 144 -5.08 -1.33 2.55
N PHE A 145 -4.36 -1.21 3.68
CA PHE A 145 -3.31 -2.16 4.09
C PHE A 145 -3.84 -3.60 4.17
N VAL A 146 -4.93 -3.82 4.91
CA VAL A 146 -5.53 -5.15 5.07
C VAL A 146 -5.96 -5.73 3.72
N THR A 147 -6.57 -4.89 2.88
CA THR A 147 -7.02 -5.28 1.55
C THR A 147 -5.84 -5.68 0.66
N CYS A 148 -4.80 -4.85 0.56
CA CYS A 148 -3.60 -5.16 -0.23
C CYS A 148 -2.87 -6.41 0.28
N PHE A 149 -2.80 -6.58 1.61
CA PHE A 149 -2.19 -7.75 2.22
C PHE A 149 -2.87 -9.04 1.78
N PHE A 150 -4.20 -9.15 1.89
CA PHE A 150 -4.92 -10.36 1.52
C PHE A 150 -5.10 -10.52 0.00
N LEU A 151 -5.40 -9.44 -0.73
CA LEU A 151 -5.57 -9.52 -2.18
C LEU A 151 -4.28 -9.92 -2.86
N SER A 152 -3.11 -9.40 -2.45
CA SER A 152 -1.84 -9.82 -3.05
C SER A 152 -1.55 -11.30 -2.82
N ILE A 153 -1.94 -11.86 -1.67
CA ILE A 153 -1.82 -13.30 -1.38
C ILE A 153 -2.71 -14.12 -2.33
N PHE A 154 -3.98 -13.76 -2.48
CA PHE A 154 -4.93 -14.51 -3.32
C PHE A 154 -4.67 -14.32 -4.82
N SER A 155 -4.25 -13.13 -5.24
CA SER A 155 -3.90 -12.88 -6.63
C SER A 155 -2.58 -13.56 -7.03
N TYR A 156 -1.73 -13.92 -6.07
CA TYR A 156 -0.51 -14.65 -6.37
C TYR A 156 -0.78 -16.12 -6.67
N GLY A 157 -0.06 -16.66 -7.66
CA GLY A 157 -0.17 -18.06 -8.04
C GLY A 157 -1.39 -18.39 -8.91
N ILE A 158 -2.20 -17.40 -9.29
CA ILE A 158 -3.21 -17.57 -10.35
C ILE A 158 -2.53 -17.81 -11.71
N VAL A 159 -3.27 -18.31 -12.70
CA VAL A 159 -2.77 -18.53 -14.06
C VAL A 159 -2.71 -17.20 -14.84
N ALA A 160 -1.91 -16.26 -14.35
CA ALA A 160 -1.60 -15.00 -15.00
C ALA A 160 -0.13 -14.61 -14.71
N PRO A 161 0.60 -14.06 -15.69
CA PRO A 161 1.95 -13.56 -15.46
C PRO A 161 1.90 -12.28 -14.63
N ALA A 162 2.17 -12.38 -13.32
CA ALA A 162 2.16 -11.25 -12.41
C ALA A 162 3.39 -11.27 -11.49
N GLY A 163 3.92 -10.09 -11.19
CA GLY A 163 4.99 -9.89 -10.22
C GLY A 163 4.44 -9.65 -8.81
N LEU A 164 5.14 -10.14 -7.79
CA LEU A 164 4.78 -9.94 -6.38
C LEU A 164 5.49 -8.71 -5.76
N PHE A 165 6.45 -8.12 -6.47
CA PHE A 165 7.28 -7.03 -5.94
C PHE A 165 6.49 -5.75 -5.63
N VAL A 166 5.74 -5.23 -6.61
CA VAL A 166 4.98 -3.97 -6.45
C VAL A 166 3.87 -4.08 -5.39
N PRO A 167 3.02 -5.13 -5.38
CA PRO A 167 1.99 -5.28 -4.34
C PRO A 167 2.55 -5.36 -2.92
N VAL A 168 3.72 -5.97 -2.73
CA VAL A 168 4.40 -6.01 -1.43
C VAL A 168 4.91 -4.63 -1.02
N ILE A 169 5.44 -3.83 -1.95
CA ILE A 169 5.83 -2.44 -1.66
C ILE A 169 4.62 -1.62 -1.22
N VAL A 170 3.50 -1.67 -1.96
CA VAL A 170 2.26 -0.95 -1.59
C VAL A 170 1.77 -1.37 -0.20
N THR A 171 1.78 -2.67 0.07
CA THR A 171 1.36 -3.23 1.36
C THR A 171 2.27 -2.77 2.50
N GLY A 172 3.59 -2.79 2.30
CA GLY A 172 4.54 -2.29 3.30
C GLY A 172 4.46 -0.77 3.48
N ALA A 173 4.24 -0.02 2.40
CA ALA A 173 4.08 1.43 2.42
C ALA A 173 2.85 1.86 3.22
N SER A 174 1.71 1.19 3.00
CA SER A 174 0.46 1.45 3.72
C SER A 174 0.58 1.10 5.21
N TYR A 175 1.20 -0.03 5.55
CA TYR A 175 1.54 -0.37 6.94
C TYR A 175 2.45 0.68 7.60
N GLY A 176 3.54 1.05 6.92
CA GLY A 176 4.48 2.04 7.41
C GLY A 176 3.80 3.36 7.69
N ARG A 177 3.02 3.86 6.72
CA ARG A 177 2.26 5.09 6.86
C ARG A 177 1.26 5.03 8.00
N PHE A 178 0.55 3.91 8.14
CA PHE A 178 -0.39 3.70 9.25
C PHE A 178 0.31 3.77 10.62
N VAL A 179 1.48 3.14 10.76
CA VAL A 179 2.28 3.25 11.99
C VAL A 179 2.75 4.68 12.22
N GLY A 180 3.21 5.38 11.18
CA GLY A 180 3.56 6.80 11.27
C GLY A 180 2.39 7.65 11.80
N MET A 181 1.16 7.38 11.33
CA MET A 181 -0.05 8.10 11.77
C MET A 181 -0.38 7.84 13.23
N LEU A 182 -0.10 6.62 13.71
CA LEU A 182 -0.29 6.27 15.12
C LEU A 182 0.75 6.92 16.04
N LEU A 183 2.00 7.04 15.58
CA LEU A 183 3.04 7.74 16.35
C LEU A 183 2.76 9.24 16.43
N GLY A 184 2.20 9.83 15.37
CA GLY A 184 1.76 11.21 15.33
C GLY A 184 2.85 12.18 15.79
N SER A 185 2.52 13.07 16.72
CA SER A 185 3.42 14.10 17.26
C SER A 185 4.60 13.57 18.11
N ASN A 186 4.66 12.26 18.40
CA ASN A 186 5.75 11.70 19.21
C ASN A 186 7.04 11.48 18.42
N SER A 187 7.00 11.59 17.09
CA SER A 187 8.15 11.48 16.20
C SER A 187 8.23 12.68 15.28
N ASN A 188 9.43 13.18 15.01
CA ASN A 188 9.63 14.26 14.03
C ASN A 188 9.67 13.73 12.58
N LEU A 189 9.52 12.42 12.40
CA LEU A 189 9.52 11.79 11.08
C LEU A 189 8.15 11.95 10.41
N ASN A 190 8.19 12.44 9.16
CA ASN A 190 7.02 12.53 8.30
C ASN A 190 6.38 11.15 8.05
N HIS A 191 5.04 11.13 7.90
CA HIS A 191 4.28 9.91 7.57
C HIS A 191 4.79 9.21 6.31
N GLY A 192 5.22 9.97 5.29
CA GLY A 192 5.81 9.45 4.06
C GLY A 192 7.14 8.72 4.28
N LEU A 193 7.98 9.18 5.24
CA LEU A 193 9.22 8.47 5.59
C LEU A 193 8.92 7.15 6.29
N PHE A 194 7.95 7.12 7.19
CA PHE A 194 7.47 5.87 7.78
C PHE A 194 6.91 4.91 6.73
N ALA A 195 6.25 5.42 5.69
CA ALA A 195 5.80 4.61 4.56
C ALA A 195 6.98 3.96 3.82
N VAL A 196 8.03 4.71 3.50
CA VAL A 196 9.25 4.16 2.86
C VAL A 196 9.91 3.09 3.73
N LEU A 197 10.04 3.34 5.04
CA LEU A 197 10.63 2.39 5.99
C LEU A 197 9.75 1.15 6.19
N GLY A 198 8.42 1.31 6.16
CA GLY A 198 7.46 0.22 6.18
C GLY A 198 7.55 -0.65 4.92
N ALA A 199 7.68 -0.03 3.75
CA ALA A 199 7.94 -0.73 2.50
C ALA A 199 9.24 -1.53 2.57
N ALA A 200 10.33 -0.93 3.06
CA ALA A 200 11.62 -1.59 3.23
C ALA A 200 11.55 -2.80 4.17
N SER A 201 10.95 -2.62 5.35
CA SER A 201 10.87 -3.67 6.37
C SER A 201 10.00 -4.84 5.94
N PHE A 202 8.84 -4.58 5.32
CA PHE A 202 7.93 -5.63 4.85
C PHE A 202 8.49 -6.36 3.62
N LEU A 203 9.08 -5.63 2.66
CA LEU A 203 9.72 -6.22 1.49
C LEU A 203 10.96 -7.06 1.87
N GLY A 204 11.77 -6.56 2.82
CA GLY A 204 12.88 -7.31 3.40
C GLY A 204 12.42 -8.56 4.15
N GLY A 205 11.32 -8.48 4.90
CA GLY A 205 10.74 -9.62 5.62
C GLY A 205 10.18 -10.71 4.70
N THR A 206 9.53 -10.31 3.61
CA THR A 206 8.93 -11.25 2.64
C THR A 206 9.98 -11.87 1.71
N MET A 207 10.84 -11.07 1.08
CA MET A 207 11.76 -11.53 0.04
C MET A 207 13.17 -11.84 0.55
N ARG A 208 13.54 -11.40 1.75
CA ARG A 208 14.90 -11.53 2.32
C ARG A 208 16.01 -10.96 1.42
N MET A 209 15.65 -10.07 0.49
CA MET A 209 16.61 -9.30 -0.31
C MET A 209 16.99 -8.05 0.49
N THR A 210 18.26 -7.92 0.86
CA THR A 210 18.75 -6.81 1.69
C THR A 210 19.25 -5.65 0.83
N VAL A 211 20.45 -5.77 0.26
CA VAL A 211 21.14 -4.68 -0.46
C VAL A 211 20.35 -4.18 -1.67
N SER A 212 19.81 -5.10 -2.48
CA SER A 212 19.04 -4.74 -3.68
C SER A 212 17.76 -3.98 -3.33
N THR A 213 17.05 -4.37 -2.26
CA THR A 213 15.84 -3.69 -1.80
C THR A 213 16.15 -2.26 -1.37
N CYS A 214 17.24 -2.05 -0.64
CA CYS A 214 17.66 -0.71 -0.24
C CYS A 214 17.94 0.18 -1.46
N VAL A 215 18.68 -0.32 -2.45
CA VAL A 215 18.98 0.44 -3.68
C VAL A 215 17.70 0.77 -4.46
N ILE A 216 16.79 -0.19 -4.62
CA ILE A 216 15.53 0.04 -5.33
C ILE A 216 14.70 1.12 -4.63
N LEU A 217 14.58 1.06 -3.30
CA LEU A 217 13.83 2.06 -2.55
C LEU A 217 14.50 3.43 -2.58
N LEU A 218 15.83 3.50 -2.51
CA LEU A 218 16.58 4.74 -2.66
C LEU A 218 16.31 5.38 -4.03
N GLU A 219 16.40 4.62 -5.12
CA GLU A 219 16.11 5.10 -6.47
C GLU A 219 14.65 5.51 -6.66
N LEU A 220 13.69 4.84 -6.01
CA LEU A 220 12.28 5.25 -6.04
C LEU A 220 12.00 6.55 -5.28
N THR A 221 12.86 6.89 -4.32
CA THR A 221 12.75 8.13 -3.52
C THR A 221 13.59 9.29 -4.03
N ASN A 222 14.45 9.05 -5.02
CA ASN A 222 15.24 10.07 -5.71
C ASN A 222 14.40 10.72 -6.81
#